data_AF-A0A7V4VVH2-F1
#
_entry.id   AF-A0A7V4VVH2-F1
#
_cell.length_a   1.000
_cell.length_b   1.000
_cell.length_c   1.000
_cell.angle_alpha   90.00
_cell.angle_beta   90.00
_cell.angle_gamma   90.00
#
_symmetry.space_group_name_H-M   'P 1'
#
loop_
_entity.id
_entity.type
_entity.pdbx_description
1 polymer ?
#
loop_
_entity_poly.entity_id
_entity_poly.type
_entity_poly.pdbx_seq_one_letter_code
_entity_poly.pdbx_strand_id
1 'polypeptide(L)' 'FYKSFSSKLNIADEKLQEKQRAVLTDKVCPLCGAKMYLRHSRFGDFYSCSKWPKCKGKSNAQS' A
#
# COMPACT_ATOMS: atom_id res chain seq x y z
N PHE A 1 25.49 -23.94 -1.60
CA PHE A 1 25.83 -22.95 -0.56
C PHE A 1 24.82 -21.78 -0.50
N TYR A 2 23.50 -22.05 -0.50
CA TYR A 2 22.48 -20.98 -0.34
C TYR A 2 21.13 -21.49 0.22
N LYS A 3 21.07 -22.78 0.60
CA LYS A 3 19.80 -23.45 0.94
C LYS A 3 19.15 -22.84 2.20
N SER A 4 19.94 -22.53 3.22
CA SER A 4 19.46 -21.92 4.48
C SER A 4 19.01 -20.47 4.34
N PHE A 5 19.51 -19.75 3.33
CA PHE A 5 19.09 -18.38 3.04
C PHE A 5 17.82 -18.35 2.19
N SER A 6 17.68 -19.25 1.22
CA SER A 6 16.50 -19.33 0.35
C SER A 6 15.21 -19.59 1.14
N SER A 7 15.24 -20.44 2.18
CA SER A 7 14.07 -20.66 3.04
C SER A 7 13.68 -19.40 3.82
N LYS A 8 14.66 -18.63 4.30
CA LYS A 8 14.41 -17.36 5.01
C LYS A 8 13.84 -16.29 4.09
N LEU A 9 14.28 -16.26 2.82
CA LEU A 9 13.72 -15.35 1.81
C LEU A 9 12.25 -15.65 1.54
N ASN A 10 11.87 -16.91 1.34
CA ASN A 10 10.48 -17.29 1.07
C ASN A 10 9.55 -16.87 2.23
N ILE A 11 9.97 -17.15 3.47
CA ILE A 11 9.23 -16.75 4.68
C ILE A 11 9.08 -15.22 4.77
N ALA A 12 10.11 -14.47 4.36
CA ALA A 12 10.05 -13.02 4.35
C ALA A 12 9.12 -12.47 3.26
N ASP A 13 9.10 -13.10 2.07
CA ASP A 13 8.22 -12.73 0.95
C ASP A 13 6.74 -12.91 1.32
N GLU A 14 6.39 -14.07 1.89
CA GLU A 14 5.02 -14.36 2.34
C GLU A 14 4.54 -13.33 3.38
N LYS A 15 5.40 -12.97 4.35
CA LYS A 15 5.09 -11.95 5.36
C LYS A 15 4.97 -10.54 4.78
N LEU A 16 5.68 -10.22 3.70
CA LEU A 16 5.60 -8.93 3.02
C LEU A 16 4.26 -8.75 2.32
N GLN A 17 3.76 -9.80 1.64
CA GLN A 17 2.50 -9.73 0.90
C GLN A 17 1.28 -9.48 1.80
N GLU A 18 1.26 -10.06 2.99
CA GLU A 18 0.18 -9.82 3.96
C GLU A 18 0.15 -8.36 4.43
N LYS A 19 1.32 -7.77 4.66
CA LYS A 19 1.48 -6.41 5.20
C LYS A 19 1.19 -5.30 4.19
N GLN A 20 1.22 -5.62 2.88
CA GLN A 20 1.08 -4.65 1.79
C GLN A 20 -0.34 -4.53 1.23
N ARG A 21 -1.33 -5.23 1.82
CA ARG A 21 -2.71 -5.17 1.33
C ARG A 21 -3.26 -3.75 1.41
N ALA A 22 -3.68 -3.24 0.26
CA ALA A 22 -4.37 -1.96 0.15
C ALA A 22 -5.81 -2.14 0.62
N VAL A 23 -6.26 -1.35 1.59
CA VAL A 23 -7.66 -1.37 2.01
C VAL A 23 -8.40 -0.25 1.29
N LEU A 24 -9.47 -0.58 0.55
CA LEU A 24 -10.30 0.45 -0.08
C LEU A 24 -11.09 1.18 1.00
N THR A 25 -11.09 2.51 0.97
CA THR A 25 -11.82 3.34 1.94
C THR A 25 -12.90 4.17 1.27
N ASP A 26 -13.77 4.77 2.08
CA ASP A 26 -14.81 5.70 1.60
C ASP A 26 -14.29 7.13 1.37
N LYS A 27 -12.97 7.34 1.50
CA LYS A 27 -12.36 8.63 1.15
C LYS A 27 -12.37 8.80 -0.36
N VAL A 28 -12.80 9.99 -0.78
CA VAL A 28 -12.88 10.39 -2.18
C VAL A 28 -11.67 11.24 -2.53
N CYS A 29 -11.06 10.95 -3.68
CA CYS A 29 -9.95 11.70 -4.21
C CYS A 29 -10.41 13.09 -4.67
N PRO A 30 -9.82 14.19 -4.16
CA PRO A 30 -10.22 15.54 -4.54
C PRO A 30 -9.91 15.90 -6.00
N LEU A 31 -9.04 15.13 -6.67
CA LEU A 31 -8.64 15.40 -8.06
C LEU A 31 -9.53 14.73 -9.11
N CYS A 32 -10.19 13.62 -8.78
CA CYS A 32 -10.94 12.84 -9.78
C CYS A 32 -12.24 12.19 -9.27
N GLY A 33 -12.61 12.41 -8.01
CA GLY A 33 -13.84 11.87 -7.41
C GLY A 33 -13.85 10.36 -7.19
N ALA A 34 -12.75 9.65 -7.44
CA ALA A 34 -12.68 8.21 -7.23
C ALA A 34 -12.37 7.86 -5.76
N LYS A 35 -12.74 6.64 -5.33
CA LYS A 35 -12.35 6.13 -4.00
C LYS A 35 -10.84 6.03 -3.86
N MET A 36 -10.35 6.06 -2.63
CA MET A 36 -8.92 5.96 -2.30
C MET A 36 -8.63 4.67 -1.51
N TYR A 37 -7.41 4.17 -1.66
CA TYR A 37 -6.88 3.06 -0.87
C TYR A 37 -6.06 3.60 0.30
N LEU A 38 -6.30 3.09 1.51
CA LEU A 38 -5.40 3.24 2.63
C LEU A 38 -4.20 2.29 2.46
N ARG A 39 -3.00 2.86 2.53
CA ARG A 39 -1.73 2.16 2.42
C ARG A 39 -0.89 2.50 3.64
N HIS A 40 -0.24 1.48 4.20
CA HIS A 40 0.71 1.65 5.29
C HIS A 40 2.12 1.85 4.72
N SER A 41 2.82 2.89 5.19
CA SER A 41 4.22 3.14 4.84
C SER A 41 5.08 3.27 6.10
N ARG A 42 6.41 3.31 5.94
CA ARG A 42 7.33 3.58 7.05
C ARG A 42 7.11 4.94 7.73
N PHE A 43 6.51 5.88 7.00
CA PHE A 43 6.29 7.26 7.47
C PHE A 43 4.88 7.48 8.01
N GLY A 44 4.10 6.40 8.12
CA GLY A 44 2.69 6.45 8.48
C GLY A 44 1.78 6.16 7.30
N ASP A 45 0.49 6.30 7.59
CA ASP A 45 -0.57 5.86 6.70
C ASP A 45 -0.94 6.96 5.71
N PHE A 46 -1.22 6.55 4.47
CA PHE A 46 -1.60 7.49 3.42
C PHE A 46 -2.69 6.91 2.53
N TYR A 47 -3.52 7.81 2.00
CA TYR A 47 -4.49 7.50 0.99
C TYR A 47 -3.86 7.65 -0.40
N SER A 48 -4.10 6.65 -1.24
CA SER A 48 -3.69 6.62 -2.65
C SER A 48 -4.90 6.49 -3.55
N CYS A 49 -4.97 7.28 -4.62
CA CYS A 49 -6.11 7.22 -5.53
C CYS A 49 -6.24 5.83 -6.19
N SER A 50 -7.46 5.30 -6.26
CA SER A 50 -7.72 4.03 -6.97
C SER A 50 -7.41 4.07 -8.47
N LYS A 51 -7.37 5.25 -9.08
CA LYS A 51 -7.06 5.47 -10.50
C LYS A 51 -5.56 5.72 -10.76
N TRP A 52 -4.67 5.48 -9.80
CA TRP A 52 -3.22 5.57 -10.05
C TRP A 52 -2.81 4.56 -11.15
N PRO A 53 -1.94 4.88 -12.13
CA PRO A 53 -1.11 6.10 -12.28
C PRO A 53 -1.80 7.25 -13.03
N LYS A 54 -3.01 7.06 -13.57
CA LYS A 54 -3.75 8.10 -14.31
C LYS A 54 -4.12 9.29 -13.44
N CYS A 55 -4.37 9.06 -12.15
CA CYS A 55 -4.58 10.11 -11.15
C CYS A 55 -3.48 10.04 -10.08
N LYS A 56 -2.72 11.13 -9.90
CA LYS A 56 -1.64 11.23 -8.90
C LYS A 56 -2.10 11.70 -7.51
N GLY A 57 -3.39 11.54 -7.21
CA GLY A 57 -3.98 11.94 -5.93
C GLY A 57 -3.43 11.12 -4.77
N LYS A 58 -2.79 11.80 -3.82
CA LYS A 58 -2.28 11.24 -2.56
C LYS A 58 -2.59 12.22 -1.43
N SER A 59 -2.97 11.70 -0.28
CA SER A 59 -3.16 12.49 0.94
C SER A 59 -2.69 11.69 2.14
N ASN A 60 -2.17 12.38 3.16
CA ASN A 60 -1.79 11.71 4.40
C ASN A 60 -3.08 11.29 5.12
N ALA A 61 -3.07 10.09 5.72
CA ALA A 61 -4.22 9.59 6.47
C ALA A 61 -4.24 10.08 7.92
N GLN A 62 -3.10 10.58 8.39
CA GLN A 62 -2.85 10.99 9.77
C GLN A 62 -2.59 12.50 9.81
N SER A 63 -3.45 13.23 10.50
CA SER A 63 -3.24 14.59 11.02
C SER A 63 -3.45 14.53 12.51
#